data_AF-A0A2E2UBU9-F1
#
_entry.id   AF-A0A2E2UBU9-F1
#
_cell.length_a   1.000
_cell.length_b   1.000
_cell.length_c   1.000
_cell.angle_alpha   90.00
_cell.angle_beta   90.00
_cell.angle_gamma   90.00
#
_symmetry.space_group_name_H-M   'P 1'
#
loop_
_entity.id
_entity.type
_entity.pdbx_description
1 polymer ?
#
loop_
_entity_poly.entity_id
_entity_poly.type
_entity_poly.pdbx_seq_one_letter_code
_entity_poly.pdbx_strand_id
1 'polypeptide(L)'
;MREFFNTLIIESTTYCNRKCSYCPNSLYERGSEQKQITLDEEVFFKIIDELSELKFSGRILPHLYGEPLLDKRLPLLINYVKKKLKKSLVVIHSNGDYLNQEILKELDLAGTDAIIVTEHGKFPNSRVETLTRNNKSKLKLIYRSSEDLELMNRGGSVNVANPVRFKKCFYPSQALTVSAHGKVILCCNDYHGEVEIGNLRNETISEIWTKEKFKEIRSRTKKGDFQLEICKKCTA
;
A
#
# COMPACT_ATOMS: atom_id res chain seq x y z
N MET A 1 -5.43 -3.35 -24.17
CA MET A 1 -5.91 -3.55 -22.79
C MET A 1 -4.73 -4.06 -21.99
N ARG A 2 -4.30 -3.44 -20.87
CA ARG A 2 -3.18 -3.99 -20.08
C ARG A 2 -3.66 -5.28 -19.41
N GLU A 3 -3.06 -6.42 -19.74
CA GLU A 3 -3.36 -7.73 -19.14
C GLU A 3 -2.75 -7.90 -17.74
N PHE A 4 -1.87 -6.98 -17.36
CA PHE A 4 -1.13 -6.97 -16.10
C PHE A 4 -1.50 -5.75 -15.25
N PHE A 5 -1.44 -5.88 -13.92
CA PHE A 5 -1.65 -4.75 -13.00
C PHE A 5 -0.58 -3.67 -13.22
N ASN A 6 -0.86 -2.44 -12.80
CA ASN A 6 0.06 -1.31 -12.93
C ASN A 6 0.53 -0.77 -11.56
N THR A 7 0.04 -1.37 -10.48
CA THR A 7 0.35 -0.98 -9.12
C THR A 7 0.59 -2.22 -8.26
N LEU A 8 1.70 -2.22 -7.56
CA LEU A 8 2.00 -3.19 -6.51
C LEU A 8 1.96 -2.47 -5.17
N ILE A 9 1.17 -3.00 -4.25
CA ILE A 9 1.10 -2.54 -2.86
C ILE A 9 1.68 -3.66 -2.01
N ILE A 10 2.76 -3.38 -1.30
CA ILE A 10 3.44 -4.34 -0.43
C ILE A 10 3.40 -3.79 0.98
N GLU A 11 2.81 -4.54 1.89
CA GLU A 11 2.92 -4.25 3.30
C GLU A 11 4.32 -4.59 3.82
N SER A 12 5.18 -3.58 3.96
CA SER A 12 6.54 -3.74 4.48
C SER A 12 6.56 -4.07 5.98
N THR A 13 5.69 -3.41 6.74
CA THR A 13 5.45 -3.62 8.18
C THR A 13 3.96 -3.52 8.50
N THR A 14 3.48 -4.29 9.49
CA THR A 14 2.11 -4.21 9.98
C THR A 14 1.88 -3.11 11.01
N TYR A 15 2.94 -2.63 11.66
CA TYR A 15 2.81 -1.67 12.76
C TYR A 15 2.67 -0.24 12.26
N CYS A 16 1.74 0.49 12.88
CA CYS A 16 1.58 1.93 12.72
C CYS A 16 1.47 2.53 14.12
N ASN A 17 2.18 3.63 14.36
CA ASN A 17 2.14 4.37 15.62
C ASN A 17 0.83 5.15 15.82
N ARG A 18 -0.08 5.16 14.83
CA ARG A 18 -1.36 5.87 14.88
C ARG A 18 -2.56 4.92 14.83
N LYS A 19 -3.65 5.39 15.43
CA LYS A 19 -4.94 4.70 15.57
C LYS A 19 -6.08 5.61 15.10
N CYS A 20 -6.01 6.08 13.85
CA CYS A 20 -6.98 7.03 13.28
C CYS A 20 -8.41 6.44 13.29
N SER A 21 -9.41 7.25 13.61
CA SER A 21 -10.82 6.81 13.75
C SER A 21 -11.42 6.20 12.49
N TYR A 22 -10.93 6.60 11.31
CA TYR A 22 -11.31 6.08 9.99
C TYR A 22 -10.38 4.96 9.49
N CYS A 23 -9.50 4.44 10.34
CA CYS A 23 -8.60 3.33 10.04
C CYS A 23 -8.98 2.13 10.92
N PRO A 24 -9.05 0.89 10.37
CA PRO A 24 -9.36 -0.30 11.16
C PRO A 24 -8.38 -0.54 12.30
N ASN A 25 -7.16 0.00 12.23
CA ASN A 25 -6.21 -0.04 13.33
C ASN A 25 -6.76 0.55 14.64
N SER A 26 -7.76 1.45 14.61
CA SER A 26 -8.41 1.99 15.80
C SER A 26 -9.35 1.01 16.51
N LEU A 27 -9.79 -0.04 15.81
CA LEU A 27 -10.73 -1.05 16.31
C LEU A 27 -10.07 -2.42 16.47
N TYR A 28 -9.03 -2.70 15.67
CA TYR A 28 -8.38 -3.99 15.57
C TYR A 28 -6.86 -3.86 15.64
N GLU A 29 -6.21 -4.91 16.13
CA GLU A 29 -4.75 -5.01 16.15
C GLU A 29 -4.26 -5.81 14.93
N ARG A 30 -3.62 -5.13 13.98
CA ARG A 30 -2.88 -5.76 12.87
C ARG A 30 -1.42 -6.04 13.21
N GLY A 31 -0.87 -5.18 14.06
CA GLY A 31 0.50 -5.19 14.55
C GLY A 31 0.63 -4.17 15.66
N SER A 32 1.43 -4.49 16.67
CA SER A 32 1.87 -3.58 17.73
C SER A 32 3.38 -3.43 17.67
N GLU A 33 3.93 -2.46 18.42
CA GLU A 33 5.38 -2.24 18.48
C GLU A 33 6.14 -3.54 18.83
N GLN A 34 5.59 -4.34 19.75
CA GLN A 34 6.18 -5.61 20.21
C GLN A 34 5.82 -6.83 19.35
N LYS A 35 4.74 -6.76 18.56
CA LYS A 35 4.24 -7.88 17.73
C LYS A 35 4.12 -7.50 16.26
N GLN A 36 4.97 -6.59 15.80
CA GLN A 36 4.97 -6.20 14.40
C GLN A 36 5.50 -7.35 13.54
N ILE A 37 4.95 -7.45 12.34
CA ILE A 37 5.41 -8.40 11.34
C ILE A 37 5.90 -7.57 10.18
N THR A 38 7.12 -7.84 9.77
CA THR A 38 7.70 -7.28 8.57
C THR A 38 7.70 -8.33 7.48
N LEU A 39 7.54 -7.90 6.22
CA LEU A 39 7.76 -8.83 5.11
C LEU A 39 9.24 -9.21 5.06
N ASP A 40 9.53 -10.51 5.00
CA ASP A 40 10.89 -11.02 4.89
C ASP A 40 11.57 -10.45 3.64
N GLU A 41 12.84 -10.05 3.78
CA GLU A 41 13.60 -9.45 2.68
C GLU A 41 13.72 -10.40 1.49
N GLU A 42 13.91 -11.70 1.74
CA GLU A 42 13.97 -12.73 0.70
C GLU A 42 12.70 -12.77 -0.15
N VAL A 43 11.53 -12.68 0.50
CA VAL A 43 10.23 -12.65 -0.19
C VAL A 43 10.07 -11.33 -0.95
N PHE A 44 10.46 -10.21 -0.35
CA PHE A 44 10.43 -8.91 -1.02
C PHE A 44 11.32 -8.92 -2.28
N PHE A 45 12.56 -9.39 -2.17
CA PHE A 45 13.50 -9.44 -3.30
C PHE A 45 13.02 -10.39 -4.39
N LYS A 46 12.49 -11.58 -4.02
CA LYS A 46 11.83 -12.50 -4.95
C LYS A 46 10.72 -11.80 -5.75
N ILE A 47 9.85 -11.05 -5.08
CA ILE A 47 8.76 -10.29 -5.75
C ILE A 47 9.34 -9.29 -6.76
N ILE A 48 10.38 -8.54 -6.38
CA ILE A 48 11.00 -7.55 -7.28
C ILE A 48 11.72 -8.21 -8.46
N ASP A 49 12.38 -9.34 -8.24
CA ASP A 49 13.02 -10.13 -9.29
C ASP A 49 11.99 -10.64 -10.31
N GLU A 50 10.89 -11.25 -9.86
CA GLU A 50 9.80 -11.69 -10.74
C GLU A 50 9.20 -10.52 -11.53
N LEU A 51 8.99 -9.37 -10.90
CA LEU A 51 8.51 -8.16 -11.59
C LEU A 51 9.51 -7.65 -12.64
N SER A 52 10.81 -7.81 -12.39
CA SER A 52 11.86 -7.45 -13.33
C SER A 52 11.81 -8.33 -14.56
N GLU A 53 11.63 -9.64 -14.40
CA GLU A 53 11.44 -10.60 -15.50
C GLU A 53 10.19 -10.26 -16.32
N LEU A 54 9.11 -9.85 -15.65
CA LEU A 54 7.86 -9.41 -16.26
C LEU A 54 7.94 -7.99 -16.85
N LYS A 55 9.11 -7.34 -16.81
CA LYS A 55 9.36 -5.97 -17.31
C LYS A 55 8.38 -4.96 -16.74
N PHE A 56 7.99 -5.14 -15.48
CA PHE A 56 7.07 -4.26 -14.79
C PHE A 56 7.64 -2.84 -14.73
N SER A 57 6.79 -1.86 -15.01
CA SER A 57 7.16 -0.43 -14.99
C SER A 57 6.07 0.41 -14.32
N GLY A 58 5.36 -0.19 -13.37
CA GLY A 58 4.25 0.43 -12.66
C GLY A 58 4.69 1.16 -11.40
N ARG A 59 3.73 1.34 -10.49
CA ARG A 59 3.97 1.93 -9.17
C ARG A 59 4.22 0.85 -8.13
N ILE A 60 5.15 1.07 -7.22
CA ILE A 60 5.42 0.23 -6.06
C ILE A 60 5.19 1.08 -4.81
N LEU A 61 4.28 0.61 -3.96
CA LEU A 61 3.88 1.33 -2.75
C LEU A 61 4.13 0.42 -1.54
N PRO A 62 5.18 0.68 -0.75
CA PRO A 62 5.57 -0.16 0.38
C PRO A 62 4.73 0.17 1.63
N HIS A 63 3.40 0.15 1.53
CA HIS A 63 2.51 0.38 2.66
C HIS A 63 1.25 -0.49 2.54
N LEU A 64 0.51 -0.62 3.63
CA LEU A 64 -0.88 -1.08 3.59
C LEU A 64 -1.67 -0.44 4.73
N TYR A 65 -1.50 -0.96 5.96
CA TYR A 65 -2.05 -0.34 7.18
C TYR A 65 -0.96 -0.03 8.23
N GLY A 66 0.30 -0.39 7.98
CA GLY A 66 1.45 0.03 8.77
C GLY A 66 1.99 1.42 8.38
N GLU A 67 2.89 1.96 9.19
CA GLU A 67 3.66 3.17 8.89
C GLU A 67 5.03 2.78 8.30
N PRO A 68 5.27 2.99 7.00
CA PRO A 68 6.49 2.53 6.35
C PRO A 68 7.77 3.16 6.91
N LEU A 69 7.73 4.39 7.44
CA LEU A 69 8.93 5.03 8.00
C LEU A 69 9.43 4.35 9.30
N LEU A 70 8.66 3.42 9.88
CA LEU A 70 9.11 2.58 10.99
C LEU A 70 9.89 1.33 10.53
N ASP A 71 9.78 0.95 9.25
CA ASP A 71 10.61 -0.13 8.71
C ASP A 71 12.01 0.42 8.37
N LYS A 72 12.97 0.15 9.26
CA LYS A 72 14.38 0.59 9.10
C LYS A 72 15.04 0.06 7.83
N ARG A 73 14.48 -0.98 7.20
CA ARG A 73 14.98 -1.56 5.95
C ARG A 73 14.50 -0.78 4.73
N LEU A 74 13.57 0.16 4.88
CA LEU A 74 12.92 0.84 3.76
C LEU A 74 13.90 1.41 2.72
N PRO A 75 15.00 2.12 3.09
CA PRO A 75 16.00 2.57 2.10
C PRO A 75 16.66 1.41 1.32
N LEU A 76 16.96 0.29 1.99
CA LEU A 76 17.51 -0.91 1.34
C LEU A 76 16.53 -1.49 0.33
N LEU A 77 15.27 -1.66 0.74
CA LEU A 77 14.21 -2.22 -0.10
C LEU A 77 13.98 -1.37 -1.35
N ILE A 78 13.93 -0.04 -1.20
CA ILE A 78 13.73 0.91 -2.31
C ILE A 78 14.92 0.90 -3.27
N ASN A 79 16.15 0.92 -2.75
CA ASN A 79 17.34 0.83 -3.58
C ASN A 79 17.33 -0.47 -4.42
N TYR A 80 16.91 -1.58 -3.84
CA TYR A 80 16.76 -2.85 -4.57
C TYR A 80 15.73 -2.73 -5.70
N VAL A 81 14.56 -2.13 -5.43
CA VAL A 81 13.56 -1.82 -6.45
C VAL A 81 14.17 -1.00 -7.59
N LYS A 82 14.87 0.10 -7.29
CA LYS A 82 15.40 0.99 -8.34
C LYS A 82 16.53 0.34 -9.14
N LYS A 83 17.30 -0.58 -8.56
CA LYS A 83 18.32 -1.36 -9.29
C LYS A 83 17.70 -2.28 -10.35
N LYS A 84 16.61 -2.98 -10.00
CA LYS A 84 15.95 -3.98 -10.87
C LYS A 84 14.91 -3.35 -11.80
N LEU A 85 14.16 -2.38 -11.31
CA LEU A 85 12.99 -1.79 -11.95
C LEU A 85 13.14 -0.27 -12.17
N LYS A 86 14.16 0.13 -12.93
CA LYS A 86 14.53 1.56 -13.15
C LYS A 86 13.38 2.44 -13.63
N LYS A 87 12.40 1.88 -14.36
CA LYS A 87 11.24 2.61 -14.91
C LYS A 87 10.04 2.64 -13.96
N SER A 88 10.08 1.89 -12.86
CA SER A 88 9.01 1.88 -11.87
C SER A 88 9.12 3.07 -10.93
N LEU A 89 7.95 3.52 -10.47
CA LEU A 89 7.82 4.62 -9.53
C LEU A 89 7.61 4.07 -8.12
N VAL A 90 8.47 4.45 -7.18
CA VAL A 90 8.32 4.13 -5.76
C VAL A 90 7.65 5.30 -5.05
N VAL A 91 6.46 5.05 -4.49
CA VAL A 91 5.65 6.07 -3.80
C VAL A 91 5.39 5.62 -2.37
N ILE A 92 5.94 6.35 -1.40
CA ILE A 92 5.75 6.13 0.02
C ILE A 92 4.52 6.92 0.46
N HIS A 93 3.62 6.27 1.20
CA HIS A 93 2.53 6.93 1.91
C HIS A 93 2.81 6.85 3.40
N SER A 94 2.87 7.98 4.07
CA SER A 94 3.27 8.06 5.48
C SER A 94 2.40 9.05 6.25
N ASN A 95 2.25 8.84 7.55
CA ASN A 95 1.68 9.83 8.47
C ASN A 95 2.65 10.99 8.76
N GLY A 96 3.93 10.84 8.41
CA GLY A 96 4.94 11.89 8.52
C GLY A 96 5.56 12.08 9.91
N ASP A 97 5.10 11.38 10.94
CA ASP A 97 5.55 11.61 12.33
C ASP A 97 7.05 11.44 12.50
N TYR A 98 7.61 10.45 11.80
CA TYR A 98 9.04 10.14 11.82
C TYR A 98 9.84 10.86 10.74
N LEU A 99 9.17 11.46 9.73
CA LEU A 99 9.86 12.09 8.60
C LEU A 99 10.73 13.27 9.08
N ASN A 100 12.02 13.21 8.83
CA ASN A 100 12.99 14.27 9.15
C ASN A 100 13.99 14.43 7.98
N GLN A 101 14.94 15.37 8.07
CA GLN A 101 15.90 15.61 6.99
C GLN A 101 16.82 14.42 6.70
N GLU A 102 17.17 13.64 7.73
CA GLU A 102 18.04 12.47 7.59
C GLU A 102 17.32 11.36 6.82
N ILE A 103 16.13 10.96 7.27
CA ILE A 103 15.29 9.96 6.58
C ILE A 103 14.97 10.44 5.15
N LEU A 104 14.66 11.72 4.96
CA LEU A 104 14.39 12.26 3.63
C LEU A 104 15.61 12.08 2.69
N LYS A 105 16.81 12.37 3.20
CA LYS A 105 18.06 12.20 2.44
C LYS A 105 18.32 10.72 2.13
N GLU A 106 18.12 9.82 3.08
CA GLU A 106 18.28 8.38 2.87
C GLU A 106 17.33 7.85 1.78
N LEU A 107 16.06 8.25 1.84
CA LEU A 107 15.04 7.81 0.88
C LEU A 107 15.25 8.41 -0.52
N ASP A 108 15.73 9.65 -0.60
CA ASP A 108 16.14 10.28 -1.85
C ASP A 108 17.33 9.54 -2.48
N LEU A 109 18.37 9.24 -1.68
CA LEU A 109 19.54 8.47 -2.13
C LEU A 109 19.18 7.04 -2.56
N ALA A 110 18.21 6.41 -1.89
CA ALA A 110 17.67 5.12 -2.29
C ALA A 110 16.91 5.15 -3.62
N GLY A 111 16.49 6.33 -4.08
CA GLY A 111 15.80 6.56 -5.34
C GLY A 111 14.27 6.52 -5.23
N THR A 112 13.71 6.89 -4.08
CA THR A 112 12.27 7.14 -3.92
C THR A 112 11.82 8.21 -4.92
N ASP A 113 10.65 8.02 -5.55
CA ASP A 113 10.13 9.00 -6.51
C ASP A 113 9.18 10.00 -5.84
N ALA A 114 8.38 9.55 -4.85
CA ALA A 114 7.49 10.44 -4.10
C ALA A 114 7.22 10.04 -2.63
N ILE A 115 7.26 11.08 -1.80
CA ILE A 115 6.72 11.37 -0.47
C ILE A 115 5.25 11.78 -0.37
N ILE A 116 4.27 10.93 -0.08
CA ILE A 116 2.91 11.41 0.24
C ILE A 116 2.69 11.35 1.74
N VAL A 117 2.78 12.51 2.38
CA VAL A 117 2.51 12.70 3.81
C VAL A 117 1.06 13.09 4.00
N THR A 118 0.36 12.39 4.88
CA THR A 118 -1.01 12.74 5.28
C THR A 118 -1.05 13.11 6.76
N GLU A 119 -1.51 14.32 7.05
CA GLU A 119 -1.76 14.77 8.42
C GLU A 119 -3.04 14.14 8.96
N HIS A 120 -2.91 13.39 10.06
CA HIS A 120 -4.01 12.67 10.68
C HIS A 120 -4.50 13.34 11.98
N GLY A 121 -3.77 14.32 12.51
CA GLY A 121 -4.13 15.09 13.69
C GLY A 121 -5.06 16.27 13.37
N LYS A 122 -5.65 16.84 14.42
CA LYS A 122 -6.51 18.04 14.33
C LYS A 122 -5.73 19.30 13.94
N PHE A 123 -4.43 19.32 14.22
CA PHE A 123 -3.56 20.46 13.95
C PHE A 123 -2.43 20.03 13.03
N PRO A 124 -2.05 20.85 12.03
CA PRO A 124 -0.92 20.56 11.16
C PRO A 124 0.37 20.37 11.93
N ASN A 125 1.11 19.31 11.60
CA ASN A 125 2.49 19.13 12.03
C ASN A 125 3.38 20.14 11.29
N SER A 126 3.52 21.33 11.87
CA SER A 126 4.27 22.46 11.30
C SER A 126 5.71 22.11 10.92
N ARG A 127 6.35 21.19 11.65
CA ARG A 127 7.69 20.68 11.35
C ARG A 127 7.71 19.95 10.00
N VAL A 128 6.76 19.04 9.78
CA VAL A 128 6.67 18.24 8.55
C VAL A 128 6.17 19.10 7.39
N GLU A 129 5.20 19.98 7.63
CA GLU A 129 4.73 20.95 6.65
C GLU A 129 5.87 21.87 6.16
N THR A 130 6.67 22.39 7.09
CA THR A 130 7.84 23.23 6.75
C THR A 130 8.90 22.43 6.01
N LEU A 131 9.19 21.20 6.45
CA LEU A 131 10.14 20.30 5.79
C LEU A 131 9.72 20.02 4.33
N THR A 132 8.43 19.74 4.10
CA THR A 132 7.90 19.44 2.78
C THR A 132 7.88 20.67 1.86
N ARG A 133 7.49 21.85 2.37
CA ARG A 133 7.50 23.11 1.61
C ARG A 133 8.90 23.56 1.21
N ASN A 134 9.88 23.38 2.09
CA ASN A 134 11.26 23.82 1.86
C ASN A 134 12.12 22.77 1.14
N ASN A 135 11.52 21.71 0.61
CA ASN A 135 12.24 20.66 -0.07
C ASN A 135 12.86 21.14 -1.37
N LYS A 136 14.19 21.02 -1.48
CA LYS A 136 14.97 21.35 -2.67
C LYS A 136 15.42 20.11 -3.46
N SER A 137 15.10 18.91 -2.97
CA SER A 137 15.44 17.66 -3.65
C SER A 137 14.54 17.41 -4.87
N LYS A 138 15.01 16.54 -5.78
CA LYS A 138 14.21 15.97 -6.87
C LYS A 138 13.11 15.02 -6.35
N LEU A 139 13.28 14.45 -5.16
CA LEU A 139 12.26 13.65 -4.50
C LEU A 139 11.00 14.51 -4.30
N LYS A 140 9.87 14.08 -4.91
CA LYS A 140 8.61 14.83 -4.80
C LYS A 140 8.01 14.64 -3.40
N LEU A 141 7.71 15.74 -2.71
CA LEU A 141 6.99 15.72 -1.44
C LEU A 141 5.60 16.35 -1.61
N ILE A 142 4.59 15.66 -1.09
CA ILE A 142 3.19 16.09 -1.08
C ILE A 142 2.74 16.01 0.38
N TYR A 143 2.34 17.14 0.94
CA TYR A 143 1.70 17.23 2.25
C TYR A 143 0.21 17.52 2.05
N ARG A 144 -0.65 16.74 2.68
CA ARG A 144 -2.12 16.89 2.60
C ARG A 144 -2.77 16.60 3.95
N SER A 145 -4.00 17.06 4.14
CA SER A 145 -4.80 16.76 5.31
C SER A 145 -5.56 15.44 5.12
N SER A 146 -5.89 14.78 6.24
CA SER A 146 -6.85 13.68 6.23
C SER A 146 -8.28 14.13 5.90
N GLU A 147 -8.57 15.43 6.06
CA GLU A 147 -9.83 16.04 5.62
C GLU A 147 -9.98 16.06 4.10
N ASP A 148 -8.87 15.99 3.35
CA ASP A 148 -8.85 15.95 1.88
C ASP A 148 -9.09 14.53 1.32
N LEU A 149 -9.29 13.54 2.19
CA LEU A 149 -9.41 12.14 1.77
C LEU A 149 -10.87 11.75 1.49
N GLU A 150 -11.07 11.08 0.37
CA GLU A 150 -12.23 10.19 0.18
C GLU A 150 -12.03 8.94 1.05
N LEU A 151 -12.78 8.86 2.15
CA LEU A 151 -12.61 7.80 3.15
C LEU A 151 -13.38 6.55 2.74
N MET A 152 -12.67 5.43 2.62
CA MET A 152 -13.29 4.13 2.41
C MET A 152 -13.61 3.43 3.73
N ASN A 153 -14.74 2.72 3.78
CA ASN A 153 -15.17 1.95 4.94
C ASN A 153 -14.38 0.65 5.18
N ARG A 154 -13.33 0.43 4.37
CA ARG A 154 -12.41 -0.74 4.44
C ARG A 154 -13.16 -2.06 4.44
N GLY A 155 -14.06 -2.23 3.47
CA GLY A 155 -14.82 -3.47 3.33
C GLY A 155 -15.84 -3.70 4.44
N GLY A 156 -16.22 -2.64 5.17
CA GLY A 156 -17.09 -2.70 6.35
C GLY A 156 -16.36 -2.80 7.69
N SER A 157 -15.03 -2.70 7.70
CA SER A 157 -14.24 -2.75 8.95
C SER A 157 -14.34 -1.46 9.77
N VAL A 158 -14.70 -0.34 9.14
CA VAL A 158 -14.93 0.96 9.82
C VAL A 158 -16.13 1.65 9.21
N ASN A 159 -16.78 2.53 9.98
CA ASN A 159 -17.87 3.36 9.46
C ASN A 159 -17.32 4.63 8.79
N VAL A 160 -17.98 5.05 7.72
CA VAL A 160 -17.71 6.34 7.05
C VAL A 160 -18.99 7.17 7.01
N ALA A 161 -18.83 8.48 7.08
CA ALA A 161 -19.95 9.40 6.96
C ALA A 161 -20.44 9.42 5.49
N ASN A 162 -21.75 9.28 5.28
CA ASN A 162 -22.39 9.29 3.96
C ASN A 162 -21.86 8.22 2.99
N PRO A 163 -22.02 6.92 3.30
CA PRO A 163 -21.45 5.84 2.50
C PRO A 163 -22.02 5.80 1.08
N VAL A 164 -21.14 5.86 0.08
CA VAL A 164 -21.45 5.74 -1.35
C VAL A 164 -21.04 4.37 -1.87
N ARG A 165 -22.00 3.69 -2.49
CA ARG A 165 -21.79 2.36 -3.06
C ARG A 165 -21.15 2.45 -4.44
N PHE A 166 -20.10 1.67 -4.66
CA PHE A 166 -19.47 1.53 -5.97
C PHE A 166 -20.40 0.85 -6.98
N LYS A 167 -20.54 1.44 -8.17
CA LYS A 167 -21.21 0.78 -9.31
C LYS A 167 -20.31 -0.24 -9.99
N LYS A 168 -19.00 0.00 -9.99
CA LYS A 168 -17.94 -0.85 -10.58
C LYS A 168 -16.68 -0.69 -9.75
N CYS A 169 -15.83 -1.71 -9.72
CA CYS A 169 -14.51 -1.64 -9.11
C CYS A 169 -13.44 -2.17 -10.06
N PHE A 170 -12.40 -1.37 -10.27
CA PHE A 170 -11.26 -1.73 -11.12
C PHE A 170 -10.04 -2.15 -10.30
N TYR A 171 -10.09 -2.02 -8.97
CA TYR A 171 -8.94 -2.24 -8.11
C TYR A 171 -8.30 -3.62 -8.30
N PRO A 172 -9.04 -4.75 -8.22
CA PRO A 172 -8.42 -6.07 -8.37
C PRO A 172 -7.73 -6.27 -9.73
N SER A 173 -8.09 -5.46 -10.73
CA SER A 173 -7.47 -5.50 -12.07
C SER A 173 -6.33 -4.51 -12.26
N GLN A 174 -6.21 -3.50 -11.41
CA GLN A 174 -5.21 -2.44 -11.53
C GLN A 174 -4.07 -2.60 -10.53
N ALA A 175 -4.34 -3.25 -9.39
CA ALA A 175 -3.38 -3.41 -8.31
C ALA A 175 -3.27 -4.86 -7.82
N LEU A 176 -2.06 -5.23 -7.40
CA LEU A 176 -1.77 -6.44 -6.64
C LEU A 176 -1.41 -6.02 -5.20
N THR A 177 -2.06 -6.59 -4.20
CA THR A 177 -1.82 -6.27 -2.77
C THR A 177 -1.20 -7.46 -2.06
N VAL A 178 -0.03 -7.24 -1.45
CA VAL A 178 0.74 -8.25 -0.71
C VAL A 178 0.80 -7.86 0.76
N SER A 179 0.40 -8.75 1.66
CA SER A 179 0.51 -8.54 3.11
C SER A 179 1.92 -8.82 3.63
N ALA A 180 2.22 -8.43 4.87
CA ALA A 180 3.52 -8.69 5.50
C ALA A 180 3.85 -10.19 5.62
N HIS A 181 2.84 -11.07 5.49
CA HIS A 181 3.03 -12.51 5.51
C HIS A 181 3.37 -13.09 4.13
N GLY A 182 3.47 -12.27 3.08
CA GLY A 182 3.69 -12.70 1.69
C GLY A 182 2.40 -13.12 0.97
N LYS A 183 1.24 -13.01 1.62
CA LYS A 183 -0.06 -13.37 1.02
C LYS A 183 -0.52 -12.31 0.05
N VAL A 184 -0.98 -12.73 -1.13
CA VAL A 184 -1.76 -11.88 -2.04
C VAL A 184 -3.21 -11.87 -1.56
N ILE A 185 -3.67 -10.70 -1.12
CA ILE A 185 -5.04 -10.45 -0.67
C ILE A 185 -5.80 -9.65 -1.73
N LEU A 186 -7.13 -9.52 -1.57
CA LEU A 186 -7.98 -8.93 -2.60
C LEU A 186 -7.65 -7.48 -2.95
N CYS A 187 -7.52 -6.61 -1.95
CA CYS A 187 -7.27 -5.18 -2.16
C CYS A 187 -6.85 -4.44 -0.89
N CYS A 188 -6.54 -3.13 -1.01
CA CYS A 188 -6.26 -2.26 0.13
C CYS A 188 -7.45 -1.97 1.07
N ASN A 189 -8.63 -2.54 0.81
CA ASN A 189 -9.75 -2.53 1.75
C ASN A 189 -9.86 -3.84 2.53
N ASP A 190 -9.12 -4.89 2.15
CA ASP A 190 -9.14 -6.19 2.79
C ASP A 190 -8.22 -6.21 4.02
N TYR A 191 -8.62 -5.48 5.05
CA TYR A 191 -7.85 -5.39 6.29
C TYR A 191 -7.65 -6.78 6.92
N HIS A 192 -8.67 -7.61 7.05
CA HIS A 192 -8.47 -8.91 7.70
C HIS A 192 -7.79 -9.95 6.79
N GLY A 193 -7.58 -9.64 5.50
CA GLY A 193 -7.08 -10.60 4.53
C GLY A 193 -8.07 -11.75 4.32
N GLU A 194 -9.38 -11.44 4.38
CA GLU A 194 -10.48 -12.41 4.30
C GLU A 194 -10.46 -13.16 2.97
N VAL A 195 -9.96 -12.51 1.91
CA VAL A 195 -9.91 -13.06 0.57
C VAL A 195 -8.46 -13.25 0.15
N GLU A 196 -7.90 -14.37 0.58
CA GLU A 196 -6.59 -14.84 0.12
C GLU A 196 -6.68 -15.43 -1.30
N ILE A 197 -5.76 -14.98 -2.16
CA ILE A 197 -5.63 -15.42 -3.55
C ILE A 197 -4.46 -16.40 -3.71
N GLY A 198 -3.37 -16.20 -2.97
CA GLY A 198 -2.18 -17.05 -2.99
C GLY A 198 -1.08 -16.51 -2.09
N ASN A 199 0.08 -17.17 -2.08
CA ASN A 199 1.20 -16.80 -1.22
C ASN A 199 2.54 -16.75 -1.98
N LEU A 200 3.18 -15.59 -2.00
CA LEU A 200 4.42 -15.36 -2.75
C LEU A 200 5.66 -16.00 -2.11
N ARG A 201 5.51 -16.65 -0.96
CA ARG A 201 6.53 -17.52 -0.35
C ARG A 201 6.74 -18.82 -1.13
N ASN A 202 5.69 -19.33 -1.78
CA ASN A 202 5.72 -20.62 -2.47
C ASN A 202 5.14 -20.59 -3.89
N GLU A 203 4.49 -19.50 -4.28
CA GLU A 203 3.97 -19.28 -5.64
C GLU A 203 4.62 -18.04 -6.28
N THR A 204 4.53 -17.93 -7.59
CA THR A 204 4.94 -16.76 -8.38
C THR A 204 3.76 -15.80 -8.60
N ILE A 205 4.08 -14.54 -8.91
CA ILE A 205 3.11 -13.51 -9.27
C ILE A 205 2.28 -13.96 -10.48
N SER A 206 2.91 -14.60 -11.48
CA SER A 206 2.23 -15.05 -12.69
C SER A 206 1.22 -16.17 -12.38
N GLU A 207 1.60 -17.16 -11.57
CA GLU A 207 0.71 -18.23 -11.13
C GLU A 207 -0.50 -17.65 -10.38
N ILE A 208 -0.26 -16.79 -9.38
CA ILE A 208 -1.35 -16.18 -8.59
C ILE A 208 -2.25 -15.30 -9.48
N TRP A 209 -1.68 -14.46 -10.34
CA TRP A 209 -2.43 -13.55 -11.22
C TRP A 209 -3.33 -14.32 -12.20
N THR A 210 -2.89 -15.50 -12.64
CA THR A 210 -3.59 -16.32 -13.64
C THR A 210 -4.56 -17.34 -13.03
N LYS A 211 -4.65 -17.47 -11.70
CA LYS A 211 -5.67 -18.30 -11.04
C LYS A 211 -7.08 -17.92 -11.51
N GLU A 212 -7.90 -18.94 -11.80
CA GLU A 212 -9.28 -18.74 -12.27
C GLU A 212 -10.11 -17.95 -11.25
N LYS A 213 -9.97 -18.23 -9.95
CA LYS A 213 -10.59 -17.43 -8.88
C LYS A 213 -10.28 -15.94 -9.03
N PHE A 214 -9.03 -15.57 -9.28
CA PHE A 214 -8.66 -14.16 -9.38
C PHE A 214 -9.09 -13.52 -10.70
N LYS A 215 -9.00 -14.25 -11.83
CA LYS A 215 -9.55 -13.82 -13.11
C LYS A 215 -11.06 -13.54 -13.01
N GLU A 216 -11.81 -14.42 -12.35
CA GLU A 216 -13.24 -14.27 -12.14
C GLU A 216 -13.54 -13.01 -11.32
N ILE A 217 -12.90 -12.84 -10.15
CA ILE A 217 -13.06 -11.66 -9.30
C ILE A 217 -12.80 -10.38 -10.10
N ARG A 218 -11.71 -10.34 -10.87
CA ARG A 218 -11.34 -9.19 -11.73
C ARG A 218 -12.39 -8.92 -12.81
N SER A 219 -12.93 -9.95 -13.43
CA SER A 219 -13.97 -9.84 -14.47
C SER A 219 -15.30 -9.31 -13.91
N ARG A 220 -15.75 -9.85 -12.78
CA ARG A 220 -17.04 -9.53 -12.16
C ARG A 220 -17.08 -8.13 -11.56
N THR A 221 -16.05 -7.76 -10.79
CA THR A 221 -15.96 -6.43 -10.15
C THR A 221 -15.95 -5.28 -11.16
N LYS A 222 -15.30 -5.46 -12.33
CA LYS A 222 -15.35 -4.50 -13.46
C LYS A 222 -16.74 -4.31 -14.04
N LYS A 223 -17.59 -5.34 -13.97
CA LYS A 223 -18.98 -5.32 -14.45
C LYS A 223 -19.97 -4.82 -13.39
N GLY A 224 -19.50 -4.55 -12.17
CA GLY A 224 -20.36 -4.18 -11.05
C GLY A 224 -21.02 -5.37 -10.34
N ASP A 225 -20.55 -6.59 -10.63
CA ASP A 225 -21.03 -7.80 -9.98
C ASP A 225 -20.15 -8.11 -8.75
N PHE A 226 -20.71 -7.91 -7.56
CA PHE A 226 -20.01 -8.01 -6.28
C PHE A 226 -20.53 -9.20 -5.45
N GLN A 227 -19.86 -10.36 -5.55
CA GLN A 227 -20.27 -11.56 -4.82
C GLN A 227 -19.56 -11.80 -3.50
N LEU A 228 -18.34 -11.30 -3.35
CA LEU A 228 -17.58 -11.45 -2.11
C LEU A 228 -18.19 -10.58 -1.01
N GLU A 229 -18.30 -11.10 0.21
CA GLU A 229 -18.93 -10.37 1.34
C GLU A 229 -18.25 -9.03 1.61
N ILE A 230 -16.92 -8.99 1.61
CA ILE A 230 -16.15 -7.75 1.70
C ILE A 230 -16.54 -6.77 0.58
N CYS A 231 -16.71 -7.26 -0.65
CA CYS A 231 -17.10 -6.44 -1.78
C CYS A 231 -18.54 -5.96 -1.65
N LYS A 232 -19.47 -6.71 -1.06
CA LYS A 232 -20.87 -6.31 -0.84
C LYS A 232 -20.99 -5.15 0.16
N LYS A 233 -20.11 -5.14 1.17
CA LYS A 233 -20.09 -4.12 2.23
C LYS A 233 -19.29 -2.86 1.86
N CYS A 234 -18.38 -2.92 0.89
CA CYS A 234 -17.43 -1.84 0.61
C CYS A 234 -18.08 -0.52 0.12
N THR A 235 -17.79 0.60 0.77
CA THR A 235 -18.23 1.95 0.37
C THR A 235 -17.08 2.95 0.47
N ALA A 236 -17.20 4.07 -0.26
CA ALA A 236 -16.46 5.30 -0.05
C ALA A 236 -17.36 6.36 0.63
#